data_AF-X1B5F9-F1
#
_entry.id   AF-X1B5F9-F1
#
_cell.length_a   1.000
_cell.length_b   1.000
_cell.length_c   1.000
_cell.angle_alpha   90.00
_cell.angle_beta   90.00
_cell.angle_gamma   90.00
#
_symmetry.space_group_name_H-M   'P 1'
#
loop_
_entity.id
_entity.type
_entity.pdbx_description
1 polymer ?
#
loop_
_entity_poly.entity_id
_entity_poly.type
_entity_poly.pdbx_seq_one_letter_code
_entity_poly.pdbx_strand_id
1 'polypeptide(L)'
;MEYTVRKARPIRWWDWLSGLLLIAAMYIAATRLDATNWTNDLSLVQTVAIYGVIAGLALGKSTFSIGWTRFFAFAYGSFVIFWQLGMILGRGVLWPERMISMGNRLVITLNQIFQQKPVIDNLFFNLL
;
A
#
# COMPACT_ATOMS: atom_id res chain seq x y z
N MET A 1 -47.99 17.83 -17.36
CA MET A 1 -47.02 16.87 -17.91
C MET A 1 -45.63 17.39 -17.57
N GLU A 2 -44.96 16.74 -16.62
CA GLU A 2 -43.68 17.19 -16.09
C GLU A 2 -42.57 16.49 -16.87
N TYR A 3 -41.80 17.25 -17.66
CA TYR A 3 -40.72 16.70 -18.47
C TYR A 3 -39.50 16.44 -17.58
N THR A 4 -39.27 15.18 -17.21
CA THR A 4 -38.04 14.79 -16.52
C THR A 4 -36.87 14.85 -17.51
N VAL A 5 -36.06 15.91 -17.42
CA VAL A 5 -34.80 16.02 -18.17
C VAL A 5 -33.86 14.92 -17.68
N ARG A 6 -33.59 13.91 -18.52
CA ARG A 6 -32.55 12.92 -18.23
C ARG A 6 -31.20 13.63 -18.23
N LYS A 7 -30.56 13.75 -17.06
CA LYS A 7 -29.14 14.16 -16.98
C LYS A 7 -28.31 13.19 -17.83
N ALA A 8 -27.64 13.70 -18.85
CA ALA A 8 -26.66 12.94 -19.62
C ALA A 8 -25.59 12.41 -18.66
N ARG A 9 -25.28 11.11 -18.73
CA ARG A 9 -24.17 10.55 -17.97
C ARG A 9 -22.88 11.12 -18.55
N PRO A 10 -22.01 11.76 -17.75
CA PRO A 10 -20.74 12.25 -18.27
C PRO A 10 -19.96 11.07 -18.84
N ILE A 11 -19.58 11.16 -20.12
CA ILE A 11 -18.68 10.18 -20.74
C ILE A 11 -17.34 10.35 -20.05
N ARG A 12 -16.96 9.37 -19.25
CA ARG A 12 -15.70 9.38 -18.50
C ARG A 12 -14.57 8.93 -19.45
N TRP A 13 -14.08 9.87 -20.25
CA TRP A 13 -12.85 9.68 -21.03
C TRP A 13 -11.71 9.41 -20.06
N TRP A 14 -10.97 8.32 -20.29
CA TRP A 14 -9.83 7.96 -19.47
C TRP A 14 -8.64 8.83 -19.84
N ASP A 15 -8.14 9.60 -18.89
CA ASP A 15 -6.95 10.44 -19.07
C ASP A 15 -5.69 9.61 -18.85
N TRP A 16 -5.18 9.04 -19.94
CA TRP A 16 -3.96 8.23 -19.96
C TRP A 16 -2.73 9.02 -19.53
N LEU A 17 -2.65 10.31 -19.84
CA LEU A 17 -1.50 11.15 -19.46
C LEU A 17 -1.45 11.33 -17.95
N SER A 18 -2.59 11.66 -17.34
CA SER A 18 -2.69 11.73 -15.88
C SER A 18 -2.35 10.40 -15.20
N GLY A 19 -2.79 9.27 -15.76
CA GLY A 19 -2.43 7.94 -15.26
C GLY A 19 -0.92 7.65 -15.32
N LEU A 20 -0.27 8.01 -16.43
CA LEU A 20 1.18 7.83 -16.60
C LEU A 20 1.97 8.74 -15.65
N LEU A 21 1.56 10.01 -15.52
CA LEU A 21 2.16 10.95 -14.58
C LEU A 21 2.05 10.47 -13.13
N LEU A 22 0.91 9.88 -12.75
CA LEU A 22 0.74 9.28 -11.42
C LEU A 22 1.72 8.13 -11.19
N ILE A 23 1.86 7.22 -12.15
CA ILE A 23 2.83 6.11 -12.06
C ILE A 23 4.25 6.65 -11.91
N ALA A 24 4.64 7.62 -12.74
CA ALA A 24 5.96 8.23 -12.69
C ALA A 24 6.22 8.94 -11.36
N ALA A 25 5.26 9.73 -10.87
CA ALA A 25 5.38 10.42 -9.59
C ALA A 25 5.57 9.45 -8.42
N MET A 26 4.78 8.38 -8.38
CA MET A 26 4.88 7.36 -7.33
C MET A 26 6.19 6.57 -7.42
N TYR A 27 6.65 6.24 -8.63
CA TYR A 27 7.93 5.56 -8.82
C TYR A 27 9.13 6.44 -8.40
N ILE A 28 9.12 7.72 -8.77
CA ILE A 28 10.16 8.67 -8.36
C ILE A 28 10.14 8.86 -6.84
N ALA A 29 8.97 9.03 -6.23
CA ALA A 29 8.87 9.17 -4.77
C ALA A 29 9.42 7.93 -4.04
N ALA A 30 9.03 6.73 -4.48
CA ALA A 30 9.50 5.50 -3.86
C ALA A 30 11.00 5.25 -4.06
N THR A 31 11.55 5.51 -5.25
CA THR A 31 12.99 5.36 -5.51
C THR A 31 13.82 6.40 -4.76
N ARG A 32 13.30 7.63 -4.61
CA ARG A 32 13.95 8.66 -3.79
C ARG A 32 13.95 8.30 -2.32
N LEU A 33 12.91 7.64 -1.82
CA LEU A 33 12.86 7.10 -0.47
C LEU A 33 13.94 6.02 -0.31
N ASP A 34 13.98 5.02 -1.19
CA ASP A 34 14.97 3.91 -1.15
C ASP A 34 16.41 4.42 -1.24
N ALA A 35 16.67 5.42 -2.09
CA ALA A 35 17.98 6.03 -2.24
C ALA A 35 18.52 6.73 -0.98
N THR A 36 17.67 6.99 0.02
CA THR A 36 18.13 7.51 1.32
C THR A 36 18.86 6.47 2.17
N ASN A 37 18.76 5.17 1.83
CA ASN A 37 19.30 4.05 2.63
C ASN A 37 18.95 4.16 4.12
N TRP A 38 17.78 4.73 4.44
CA TRP A 38 17.44 5.05 5.81
C TRP A 38 17.13 3.81 6.66
N THR A 39 16.50 2.80 6.06
CA THR A 39 16.34 1.47 6.67
C THR A 39 16.55 0.36 5.64
N ASN A 40 16.91 -0.83 6.12
CA ASN A 40 17.01 -2.02 5.27
C ASN A 40 15.63 -2.40 4.72
N ASP A 41 15.61 -2.93 3.49
CA ASP A 41 14.42 -3.44 2.79
C ASP A 41 13.40 -2.37 2.35
N LEU A 42 13.82 -1.11 2.14
CA LEU A 42 12.95 -0.04 1.62
C LEU A 42 12.38 -0.30 0.22
N SER A 43 13.04 -1.16 -0.56
CA SER A 43 12.52 -1.67 -1.83
C SER A 43 11.15 -2.36 -1.71
N LEU A 44 10.76 -2.77 -0.50
CA LEU A 44 9.41 -3.23 -0.19
C LEU A 44 8.39 -2.11 -0.40
N VAL A 45 8.67 -0.90 0.08
CA VAL A 45 7.78 0.27 -0.06
C VAL A 45 7.59 0.59 -1.54
N GLN A 46 8.65 0.48 -2.35
CA GLN A 46 8.57 0.63 -3.79
C GLN A 46 7.64 -0.41 -4.43
N THR A 47 7.75 -1.66 -4.01
CA THR A 47 6.91 -2.75 -4.50
C THR A 47 5.43 -2.53 -4.15
N VAL A 48 5.15 -2.17 -2.89
CA VAL A 48 3.78 -1.87 -2.42
C VAL A 48 3.20 -0.65 -3.15
N ALA A 49 3.99 0.40 -3.37
CA ALA A 49 3.55 1.58 -4.10
C ALA A 49 3.14 1.24 -5.55
N ILE A 50 3.93 0.43 -6.26
CA ILE A 50 3.61 0.00 -7.63
C ILE A 50 2.30 -0.80 -7.65
N TYR A 51 2.15 -1.79 -6.76
CA TYR A 51 0.91 -2.56 -6.67
C TYR A 51 -0.29 -1.69 -6.30
N GLY A 52 -0.11 -0.73 -5.39
CA GLY A 52 -1.12 0.24 -4.98
C GLY A 52 -1.60 1.11 -6.14
N VAL A 53 -0.69 1.60 -6.99
CA VAL A 53 -1.06 2.38 -8.19
C VAL A 53 -1.84 1.53 -9.19
N ILE A 54 -1.37 0.31 -9.48
CA ILE A 54 -2.05 -0.60 -10.41
C ILE A 54 -3.46 -0.92 -9.91
N ALA A 55 -3.59 -1.32 -8.64
CA ALA A 55 -4.88 -1.63 -8.03
C ALA A 55 -5.78 -0.39 -7.95
N GLY A 56 -5.23 0.77 -7.61
CA GLY A 56 -5.95 2.04 -7.54
C GLY A 56 -6.50 2.48 -8.89
N LEU A 57 -5.73 2.34 -9.98
CA LEU A 57 -6.18 2.63 -11.34
C LEU A 57 -7.26 1.63 -11.79
N ALA A 58 -7.08 0.33 -11.49
CA ALA A 58 -8.07 -0.70 -11.82
C ALA A 58 -9.40 -0.48 -11.09
N LEU A 59 -9.35 -0.21 -9.79
CA LEU A 59 -10.51 0.12 -8.96
C LEU A 59 -11.14 1.46 -9.38
N GLY A 60 -10.31 2.44 -9.71
CA GLY A 60 -10.74 3.73 -10.22
C GLY A 60 -11.53 3.60 -11.52
N LYS A 61 -11.11 2.71 -12.44
CA LYS A 61 -11.81 2.40 -13.70
C LYS A 61 -13.07 1.55 -13.50
N SER A 62 -13.17 0.81 -12.40
CA SER A 62 -14.28 -0.11 -12.14
C SER A 62 -15.64 0.60 -12.04
N THR A 63 -16.70 -0.12 -12.37
CA THR A 63 -18.10 0.31 -12.24
C THR A 63 -18.68 0.08 -10.83
N PHE A 64 -17.87 -0.40 -9.89
CA PHE A 64 -18.31 -0.66 -8.52
C PHE A 64 -18.77 0.61 -7.80
N SER A 65 -19.72 0.44 -6.88
CA SER A 65 -20.13 1.52 -5.98
C SER A 65 -18.97 1.93 -5.07
N ILE A 66 -18.98 3.18 -4.59
CA ILE A 66 -17.93 3.73 -3.72
C ILE A 66 -17.63 2.86 -2.50
N GLY A 67 -18.64 2.21 -1.91
CA GLY A 67 -18.48 1.33 -0.75
C GLY A 67 -17.65 0.09 -1.08
N TRP A 68 -18.02 -0.62 -2.15
CA TRP A 68 -17.29 -1.79 -2.64
C TRP A 68 -15.87 -1.45 -3.09
N THR A 69 -15.67 -0.31 -3.76
CA THR A 69 -14.34 0.15 -4.16
C THR A 69 -13.42 0.36 -2.96
N ARG A 70 -13.93 0.98 -1.88
CA ARG A 70 -13.18 1.15 -0.63
C ARG A 70 -12.89 -0.18 0.06
N PHE A 71 -13.87 -1.07 0.10
CA PHE A 71 -13.69 -2.41 0.67
C PHE A 71 -12.59 -3.19 -0.07
N PHE A 72 -12.62 -3.22 -1.40
CA PHE A 72 -11.58 -3.86 -2.19
C PHE A 72 -10.22 -3.20 -2.04
N ALA A 73 -10.16 -1.86 -2.02
CA ALA A 73 -8.92 -1.15 -1.78
C ALA A 73 -8.29 -1.53 -0.42
N PHE A 74 -9.11 -1.61 0.62
CA PHE A 74 -8.67 -2.03 1.95
C PHE A 74 -8.23 -3.50 1.97
N ALA A 75 -9.07 -4.41 1.46
CA ALA A 75 -8.78 -5.85 1.47
C ALA A 75 -7.52 -6.19 0.69
N TYR A 76 -7.37 -5.68 -0.54
CA TYR A 76 -6.18 -5.90 -1.35
C TYR A 76 -4.96 -5.18 -0.77
N GLY A 77 -5.13 -3.96 -0.28
CA GLY A 77 -4.04 -3.21 0.36
C GLY A 77 -3.47 -3.93 1.58
N SER A 78 -4.33 -4.32 2.52
CA SER A 78 -3.91 -5.09 3.70
C SER A 78 -3.23 -6.40 3.30
N PHE A 79 -3.82 -7.16 2.37
CA PHE A 79 -3.22 -8.42 1.92
C PHE A 79 -1.82 -8.22 1.34
N VAL A 80 -1.64 -7.25 0.44
CA VAL A 80 -0.34 -6.97 -0.20
C VAL A 80 0.70 -6.53 0.83
N ILE A 81 0.32 -5.68 1.79
CA ILE A 81 1.22 -5.21 2.86
C ILE A 81 1.70 -6.40 3.71
N PHE A 82 0.79 -7.23 4.23
CA PHE A 82 1.18 -8.39 5.04
C PHE A 82 2.00 -9.41 4.26
N TRP A 83 1.64 -9.63 2.99
CA TRP A 83 2.39 -10.53 2.12
C TRP A 83 3.82 -10.04 1.91
N GLN A 84 3.98 -8.75 1.58
CA GLN A 84 5.30 -8.15 1.34
C GLN A 84 6.16 -8.13 2.60
N LEU A 85 5.59 -7.75 3.74
CA LEU A 85 6.30 -7.79 5.01
C LEU A 85 6.87 -9.19 5.24
N GLY A 86 6.08 -10.25 5.10
CA GLY A 86 6.60 -11.57 5.45
C GLY A 86 7.56 -12.16 4.45
N MET A 87 7.76 -11.55 3.28
CA MET A 87 8.90 -11.86 2.42
C MET A 87 10.25 -11.42 3.02
N ILE A 88 10.26 -10.50 4.00
CA ILE A 88 11.47 -10.08 4.73
C ILE A 88 12.04 -11.24 5.58
N LEU A 89 11.18 -12.13 6.11
CA LEU A 89 11.66 -13.27 6.89
C LEU A 89 12.24 -14.35 5.97
N GLY A 90 13.45 -14.83 6.33
CA GLY A 90 14.25 -15.76 5.55
C GLY A 90 13.51 -17.00 5.04
N ARG A 91 14.03 -17.59 3.95
CA ARG A 91 13.47 -18.82 3.34
C ARG A 91 13.58 -19.97 4.35
N GLY A 92 12.46 -20.67 4.60
CA GLY A 92 12.39 -21.83 5.51
C GLY A 92 11.46 -21.67 6.72
N VAL A 93 11.02 -20.45 7.04
CA VAL A 93 10.05 -20.21 8.12
C VAL A 93 8.61 -20.36 7.60
N LEU A 94 7.75 -21.09 8.32
CA LEU A 94 6.34 -21.27 7.96
C LEU A 94 5.58 -19.94 8.09
N TRP A 95 4.53 -19.75 7.29
CA TRP A 95 3.76 -18.49 7.31
C TRP A 95 3.20 -18.11 8.70
N PRO A 96 2.61 -19.03 9.48
CA PRO A 96 2.14 -18.70 10.83
C PRO A 96 3.27 -18.17 11.74
N GLU A 97 4.45 -18.78 11.66
CA GLU A 97 5.63 -18.36 12.44
C GLU A 97 6.12 -16.97 12.01
N ARG A 98 6.06 -16.65 10.71
CA ARG A 98 6.36 -15.30 10.20
C ARG A 98 5.43 -14.26 10.83
N MET A 99 4.12 -14.53 10.86
CA MET A 99 3.13 -13.61 11.42
C MET A 99 3.31 -13.41 12.93
N ILE A 100 3.59 -14.48 13.67
CA ILE A 100 3.88 -14.40 15.12
C ILE A 100 5.16 -13.61 15.37
N SER A 101 6.22 -13.88 14.61
CA SER A 101 7.50 -13.16 14.72
C SER A 101 7.33 -11.66 14.48
N MET A 102 6.55 -11.29 13.46
CA MET A 102 6.21 -9.89 13.19
C MET A 102 5.39 -9.24 14.28
N GLY A 103 4.37 -9.92 14.78
CA GLY A 103 3.54 -9.43 15.88
C GLY A 103 4.40 -9.14 17.11
N ASN A 104 5.30 -10.06 17.45
CA ASN A 104 6.25 -9.86 18.56
C ASN A 104 7.18 -8.67 18.31
N ARG A 105 7.75 -8.54 17.11
CA ARG A 105 8.61 -7.39 16.76
C ARG A 105 7.86 -6.06 16.88
N LEU A 106 6.62 -5.99 16.40
CA LEU A 106 5.78 -4.79 16.53
C LEU A 106 5.48 -4.44 17.99
N VAL A 107 5.12 -5.44 18.80
CA VAL A 107 4.85 -5.23 20.24
C VAL A 107 6.11 -4.74 20.97
N ILE A 108 7.27 -5.33 20.67
CA ILE A 108 8.55 -4.91 21.25
C ILE A 108 8.89 -3.48 20.84
N THR A 109 8.75 -3.13 19.56
CA THR A 109 9.02 -1.78 19.06
C THR A 109 8.09 -0.74 19.66
N LEU A 110 6.78 -1.03 19.73
CA LEU A 110 5.82 -0.14 20.40
C LEU A 110 6.20 0.08 21.86
N ASN A 111 6.59 -0.99 22.57
CA ASN A 111 7.04 -0.89 23.95
C ASN A 111 8.32 -0.05 24.08
N GLN A 112 9.28 -0.18 23.16
CA GLN A 112 10.48 0.66 23.12
C GLN A 112 10.14 2.14 22.91
N ILE A 113 9.20 2.46 22.03
CA ILE A 113 8.71 3.83 21.78
C ILE A 113 8.09 4.41 23.06
N PHE A 114 7.19 3.67 23.72
CA PHE A 114 6.58 4.11 24.98
C PHE A 114 7.60 4.30 26.11
N GLN A 115 8.68 3.51 26.11
CA GLN A 115 9.77 3.62 27.07
C GLN A 115 10.85 4.64 26.67
N GLN A 116 10.67 5.38 25.57
CA GLN A 116 11.67 6.31 25.02
C GLN A 116 13.05 5.67 24.78
N LYS A 117 13.06 4.37 24.49
CA LYS A 117 14.27 3.62 24.17
C LYS A 117 14.58 3.72 22.67
N PRO A 118 15.86 3.69 22.28
CA PRO A 118 16.23 3.66 20.87
C PRO A 118 15.66 2.40 20.21
N VAL A 119 14.90 2.60 19.13
CA VAL A 119 14.33 1.53 18.32
C VAL A 119 15.39 1.05 17.35
N ILE A 120 15.80 -0.21 17.47
CA ILE A 120 16.79 -0.84 16.59
C ILE A 120 16.12 -1.56 15.42
N ASP A 121 14.81 -1.83 15.53
CA ASP A 121 14.05 -2.59 14.55
C ASP A 121 13.41 -1.69 13.49
N ASN A 122 13.75 -1.93 12.23
CA ASN A 122 13.24 -1.18 11.07
C ASN A 122 11.78 -1.51 10.71
N LEU A 123 11.19 -2.56 11.29
CA LEU A 123 9.88 -3.07 10.88
C LEU A 123 8.75 -2.03 11.05
N PHE A 124 8.86 -1.13 12.03
CA PHE A 124 7.89 -0.06 12.24
C PHE A 124 7.96 1.01 11.14
N PHE A 125 9.17 1.39 10.73
CA PHE A 125 9.38 2.37 9.66
C PHE A 125 9.02 1.82 8.28
N ASN A 126 9.15 0.52 8.06
CA ASN A 126 8.72 -0.11 6.81
C ASN A 126 7.18 -0.21 6.70
N LEU A 127 6.43 0.05 7.78
CA LEU A 127 4.97 -0.08 7.86
C LEU A 127 4.23 1.26 7.77
N LEU A 128 4.90 2.38 8.00
CA LEU A 128 4.33 3.73 8.16
C LEU A 128 4.75 4.65 7.00
#